data_AF-N9WKI0-F1
#
_entry.id   AF-N9WKI0-F1
#
_cell.length_a   1.000
_cell.length_b   1.000
_cell.length_c   1.000
_cell.angle_alpha   90.00
_cell.angle_beta   90.00
_cell.angle_gamma   90.00
#
_symmetry.space_group_name_H-M   'P 1'
#
loop_
_entity.id
_entity.type
_entity.pdbx_description
1 polymer ?
#
loop_
_entity_poly.entity_id
_entity_poly.type
_entity_poly.pdbx_seq_one_letter_code
_entity_poly.pdbx_strand_id
1 'polypeptide(L)'
;MFCSVKKGKDSFGNTYRFYLCERHRDKETGKVKSSDKYIMTLQEEDFREIKISYIVKHLDKILKEKNILNEKVEDLIYDKFLDIREGILEKDRLKQEEEYKQRQKEYEEYREHYNSYSSRFSSDISSINFDDTTKDIAKEFIKLGFKAMAKKYHPDLTKDNGDKMKLINEVKEKLENVL
;
A
#
# COMPACT_ATOMS: atom_id res chain seq x y z
N MET A 1 -33.78 15.20 -17.17
CA MET A 1 -32.87 14.13 -17.61
C MET A 1 -31.72 14.09 -16.61
N PHE A 2 -31.20 12.91 -16.29
CA PHE A 2 -30.08 12.77 -15.35
C PHE A 2 -29.24 11.54 -15.70
N CYS A 3 -27.99 11.50 -15.25
CA CYS A 3 -27.15 10.30 -15.32
C CYS A 3 -27.29 9.46 -14.04
N SER A 4 -27.56 8.18 -14.21
CA SER A 4 -27.59 7.19 -13.14
C SER A 4 -26.48 6.17 -13.33
N VAL A 5 -25.86 5.72 -12.23
CA VAL A 5 -24.82 4.70 -12.27
C VAL A 5 -25.20 3.53 -11.39
N LYS A 6 -25.23 2.33 -11.97
CA LYS A 6 -25.45 1.08 -11.24
C LYS A 6 -24.13 0.39 -10.99
N LYS A 7 -23.78 0.22 -9.72
CA LYS A 7 -22.61 -0.57 -9.30
C LYS A 7 -22.92 -2.05 -9.42
N GLY A 8 -21.94 -2.83 -9.86
CA GLY A 8 -21.98 -4.27 -9.95
C GLY A 8 -20.62 -4.87 -9.62
N LYS A 9 -20.50 -6.19 -9.78
CA LYS A 9 -19.26 -6.93 -9.61
C LYS A 9 -19.17 -8.04 -10.64
N ASP A 10 -18.01 -8.21 -11.24
CA ASP A 10 -17.69 -9.32 -12.14
C ASP A 10 -16.38 -10.02 -11.68
N SER A 11 -15.82 -10.86 -12.54
CA SER A 11 -14.56 -11.58 -12.26
C SER A 11 -13.33 -10.68 -12.16
N PHE A 12 -13.39 -9.46 -12.71
CA PHE A 12 -12.28 -8.51 -12.77
C PHE A 12 -12.38 -7.45 -11.68
N GLY A 13 -13.56 -7.21 -11.12
CA GLY A 13 -13.74 -6.33 -9.98
C GLY A 13 -15.08 -5.64 -9.94
N ASN A 14 -15.09 -4.41 -9.40
CA ASN A 14 -16.29 -3.59 -9.34
C ASN A 14 -16.55 -2.93 -10.69
N THR A 15 -17.81 -3.00 -11.14
CA THR A 15 -18.27 -2.43 -12.41
C THR A 15 -19.23 -1.27 -12.18
N TYR A 16 -19.18 -0.29 -13.09
CA TYR A 16 -19.96 0.94 -13.04
C TYR A 16 -20.68 1.13 -14.37
N ARG A 17 -21.99 0.84 -14.39
CA ARG A 17 -22.83 0.95 -15.59
C ARG A 17 -23.56 2.29 -15.61
N PHE A 18 -23.25 3.11 -16.60
CA PHE A 18 -23.82 4.44 -16.79
C PHE A 18 -25.08 4.38 -17.65
N TYR A 19 -26.13 5.04 -17.17
CA TYR A 19 -27.42 5.16 -17.83
C TYR A 19 -27.82 6.61 -17.92
N LEU A 20 -28.31 7.02 -19.09
CA LEU A 20 -29.02 8.28 -19.27
C LEU A 20 -30.51 8.06 -19.04
N CYS A 21 -31.01 8.65 -17.97
CA CYS A 21 -32.38 8.48 -17.53
C CYS A 21 -33.24 9.70 -17.88
N GLU A 22 -34.35 9.43 -18.55
CA GLU A 22 -35.40 10.40 -18.81
C GLU A 22 -36.67 9.98 -18.08
N ARG A 23 -37.28 10.93 -17.37
CA ARG A 23 -38.60 10.74 -16.78
C ARG A 23 -39.44 11.98 -17.03
N HIS A 24 -40.64 11.77 -17.55
CA HIS A 24 -41.63 12.82 -17.74
C HIS A 24 -43.03 12.24 -17.51
N ARG A 25 -43.98 13.12 -17.16
CA ARG A 25 -45.39 12.73 -17.01
C ARG A 25 -46.10 13.00 -18.32
N ASP A 26 -46.77 11.99 -18.84
CA ASP A 26 -47.62 12.11 -20.01
C ASP A 26 -48.81 13.03 -19.68
N LYS A 27 -49.00 14.08 -20.48
CA LYS A 27 -49.98 15.13 -20.18
C LYS A 27 -51.44 14.67 -20.37
N GLU A 28 -51.67 13.66 -21.20
CA GLU A 28 -53.01 13.17 -21.53
C GLU A 28 -53.43 12.05 -20.58
N THR A 29 -52.53 11.09 -20.36
CA THR A 29 -52.82 9.91 -19.55
C THR A 29 -52.44 10.06 -18.07
N GLY A 30 -51.65 11.09 -17.73
CA GLY A 30 -51.12 11.32 -16.39
C GLY A 30 -50.08 10.29 -15.93
N LYS A 31 -49.76 9.29 -16.75
CA LYS A 31 -48.79 8.23 -16.42
C LYS A 31 -47.36 8.74 -16.52
N VAL A 32 -46.47 8.25 -15.65
CA VAL A 32 -45.03 8.53 -15.76
C VAL A 32 -44.43 7.64 -16.83
N LYS A 33 -43.81 8.24 -17.85
CA LYS A 33 -42.99 7.55 -18.84
C LYS A 33 -41.53 7.68 -18.41
N SER A 34 -40.83 6.56 -18.39
CA SER A 34 -39.40 6.48 -18.06
C SER A 34 -38.63 5.74 -19.14
N SER A 35 -37.46 6.26 -19.48
CA SER A 35 -36.51 5.62 -20.40
C SER A 35 -35.12 5.66 -19.76
N ASP A 36 -34.49 4.49 -19.66
CA ASP A 36 -33.14 4.34 -19.14
C ASP A 36 -32.24 3.84 -20.27
N LYS A 37 -31.49 4.74 -20.92
CA LYS A 37 -30.61 4.40 -22.03
C LYS A 37 -29.21 4.07 -21.50
N TYR A 38 -28.76 2.83 -21.71
CA TYR A 38 -27.39 2.43 -21.39
C TYR A 38 -26.37 3.21 -22.25
N ILE A 39 -25.35 3.76 -21.59
CA ILE A 39 -24.25 4.52 -22.22
C ILE A 39 -23.01 3.65 -22.31
N MET A 40 -22.40 3.33 -21.15
CA MET A 40 -21.13 2.62 -21.07
C MET A 40 -21.00 1.86 -19.74
N THR A 41 -20.02 0.96 -19.69
CA THR A 41 -19.60 0.27 -18.46
C THR A 41 -18.12 0.54 -18.28
N LEU A 42 -17.74 0.94 -17.07
CA LEU A 42 -16.35 1.09 -16.67
C LEU A 42 -16.04 0.14 -15.50
N GLN A 43 -14.83 -0.39 -15.49
CA GLN A 43 -14.26 -1.09 -14.35
C GLN A 43 -13.69 -0.09 -13.34
N GLU A 44 -13.53 -0.49 -12.09
CA GLU A 44 -12.91 0.37 -11.08
C GLU A 44 -11.51 0.86 -11.50
N GLU A 45 -10.74 0.01 -12.17
CA GLU A 45 -9.39 0.34 -12.65
C GLU A 45 -9.40 1.48 -13.68
N ASP A 46 -10.46 1.59 -14.48
CA ASP A 46 -10.60 2.65 -15.48
C ASP A 46 -10.61 4.05 -14.83
N PHE A 47 -11.08 4.15 -13.58
CA PHE A 47 -11.09 5.41 -12.83
C PHE A 47 -9.71 5.76 -12.27
N ARG A 48 -8.83 4.78 -12.06
CA ARG A 48 -7.48 4.94 -11.52
C ARG A 48 -6.50 5.29 -12.62
N GLU A 49 -6.47 4.49 -13.68
CA GLU A 49 -5.37 4.49 -14.66
C GLU A 49 -5.66 5.36 -15.89
N ILE A 50 -6.91 5.44 -16.33
CA ILE A 50 -7.22 6.09 -17.60
C ILE A 50 -7.12 7.61 -17.47
N LYS A 51 -6.37 8.23 -18.40
CA LYS A 51 -6.34 9.69 -18.52
C LYS A 51 -7.71 10.22 -18.90
N ILE A 52 -8.12 11.28 -18.21
CA ILE A 52 -9.39 11.98 -18.42
C ILE A 52 -9.68 12.26 -19.90
N SER A 53 -8.67 12.67 -20.67
CA SER A 53 -8.82 12.98 -22.10
C SER A 53 -9.25 11.79 -22.96
N TYR A 54 -8.91 10.55 -22.58
CA TYR A 54 -9.40 9.35 -23.28
C TYR A 54 -10.87 9.08 -22.96
N ILE A 55 -11.29 9.31 -21.71
CA ILE A 55 -12.70 9.14 -21.30
C ILE A 55 -13.60 10.12 -22.05
N VAL A 56 -13.21 11.40 -22.14
CA VAL A 56 -13.97 12.41 -22.89
C VAL A 56 -14.12 12.00 -24.36
N LYS A 57 -13.03 11.61 -25.02
CA LYS A 57 -13.08 11.13 -26.41
C LYS A 57 -13.93 9.88 -26.59
N HIS A 58 -13.88 8.95 -25.63
CA HIS A 58 -14.68 7.73 -25.67
C HIS A 58 -16.17 8.03 -25.50
N LEU A 59 -16.50 8.94 -24.58
CA LEU A 59 -17.86 9.39 -24.34
C LEU A 59 -18.46 10.07 -25.57
N ASP A 60 -17.75 11.03 -26.17
CA ASP A 60 -18.14 11.71 -27.41
C ASP A 60 -18.46 10.70 -28.53
N LYS A 61 -17.58 9.69 -28.71
CA LYS A 61 -17.80 8.61 -29.68
C LYS A 61 -19.10 7.83 -29.39
N ILE A 62 -19.32 7.40 -28.15
CA ILE A 62 -20.51 6.63 -27.75
C ILE A 62 -21.79 7.45 -27.95
N LEU A 63 -21.78 8.73 -27.58
CA LEU A 63 -22.94 9.61 -27.71
C LEU A 63 -23.30 9.82 -29.19
N LYS A 64 -22.31 10.04 -30.06
CA LYS A 64 -22.49 10.11 -31.51
C LYS A 64 -23.08 8.83 -32.09
N GLU A 65 -22.54 7.66 -31.74
CA GLU A 65 -23.05 6.36 -32.19
C GLU A 65 -24.51 6.11 -31.76
N LYS A 66 -24.91 6.66 -30.61
CA LYS A 66 -26.29 6.55 -30.08
C LYS A 66 -27.22 7.67 -30.56
N ASN A 67 -26.77 8.53 -31.48
CA ASN A 67 -27.47 9.72 -31.98
C ASN A 67 -27.93 10.65 -30.85
N ILE A 68 -27.09 10.85 -29.83
CA ILE A 68 -27.32 11.80 -28.73
C ILE A 68 -26.41 13.00 -28.97
N LEU A 69 -26.96 14.06 -29.57
CA LEU A 69 -26.21 15.26 -30.00
C LEU A 69 -26.43 16.44 -29.05
N ASN A 70 -26.39 16.20 -27.73
CA ASN A 70 -26.64 17.23 -26.73
C ASN A 70 -25.44 17.34 -25.78
N GLU A 71 -24.72 18.46 -25.87
CA GLU A 71 -23.53 18.75 -25.06
C GLU A 71 -23.82 18.67 -23.55
N LYS A 72 -24.99 19.13 -23.11
CA LYS A 72 -25.39 19.04 -21.69
C LYS A 72 -25.50 17.59 -21.18
N VAL A 73 -25.68 16.62 -22.06
CA VAL A 73 -25.72 15.21 -21.69
C VAL A 73 -24.31 14.67 -21.45
N GLU A 74 -23.35 15.12 -22.25
CA GLU A 74 -21.95 14.79 -22.05
C GLU A 74 -21.48 15.26 -20.68
N ASP A 75 -21.75 16.52 -20.34
CA ASP A 75 -21.45 17.11 -19.03
C ASP A 75 -22.05 16.28 -17.87
N LEU A 76 -23.34 15.92 -17.96
CA LEU A 76 -24.03 15.13 -16.94
C LEU A 76 -23.38 13.76 -16.67
N ILE A 77 -22.87 13.11 -17.72
CA ILE A 77 -22.22 11.81 -17.60
C ILE A 77 -20.80 12.00 -17.08
N TYR A 78 -20.10 13.03 -17.55
CA TYR A 78 -18.74 13.35 -17.18
C TYR A 78 -18.62 13.79 -15.70
N ASP A 79 -19.51 14.65 -15.22
CA ASP A 79 -19.61 15.03 -13.80
C ASP A 79 -19.79 13.79 -12.93
N LYS A 80 -20.68 12.88 -13.36
CA LYS A 80 -20.91 11.63 -12.62
C LYS A 80 -19.71 10.71 -12.61
N PHE A 81 -18.92 10.70 -13.68
CA PHE A 81 -17.64 9.99 -13.75
C PHE A 81 -16.63 10.59 -12.77
N LEU A 82 -16.51 11.93 -12.71
CA LEU A 82 -15.59 12.61 -11.80
C LEU A 82 -15.95 12.37 -10.32
N ASP A 83 -17.23 12.45 -9.96
CA ASP A 83 -17.72 12.13 -8.61
C ASP A 83 -17.29 10.73 -8.15
N ILE A 84 -17.44 9.74 -9.05
CA ILE A 84 -17.08 8.36 -8.76
C ILE A 84 -15.56 8.21 -8.66
N ARG A 85 -14.82 8.85 -9.57
CA ARG A 85 -13.36 8.84 -9.58
C ARG A 85 -12.80 9.39 -8.27
N GLU A 86 -13.27 10.55 -7.85
CA GLU A 86 -12.83 11.18 -6.60
C GLU A 86 -13.09 10.26 -5.40
N GLY A 87 -14.28 9.67 -5.32
CA GLY A 87 -14.62 8.74 -4.25
C GLY A 87 -13.80 7.43 -4.25
N ILE A 88 -13.24 7.01 -5.38
CA ILE A 88 -12.32 5.86 -5.46
C ILE A 88 -10.92 6.29 -5.00
N LEU A 89 -10.41 7.40 -5.55
CA LEU A 89 -9.07 7.89 -5.23
C LEU A 89 -8.94 8.29 -3.75
N GLU A 90 -9.98 8.87 -3.16
CA GLU A 90 -9.97 9.22 -1.74
C GLU A 90 -9.88 7.97 -0.85
N LYS A 91 -10.58 6.90 -1.21
CA LYS A 91 -10.45 5.62 -0.48
C LYS A 91 -9.03 5.06 -0.55
N ASP A 92 -8.38 5.19 -1.69
CA ASP A 92 -6.99 4.75 -1.84
C ASP A 92 -6.03 5.57 -0.98
N ARG A 93 -6.22 6.89 -0.93
CA ARG A 93 -5.42 7.79 -0.09
C ARG A 93 -5.57 7.46 1.39
N LEU A 94 -6.81 7.25 1.85
CA LEU A 94 -7.07 6.86 3.23
C LEU A 94 -6.43 5.52 3.58
N LYS A 95 -6.54 4.53 2.68
CA LYS A 95 -5.90 3.22 2.87
C LYS A 95 -4.37 3.34 2.95
N GLN A 96 -3.76 4.12 2.07
CA GLN A 96 -2.31 4.37 2.09
C GLN A 96 -1.87 5.09 3.37
N GLU A 97 -2.66 6.04 3.87
CA GLU A 97 -2.38 6.75 5.11
C GLU A 97 -2.47 5.81 6.33
N GLU A 98 -3.47 4.92 6.36
CA GLU A 98 -3.59 3.90 7.40
C GLU A 98 -2.40 2.93 7.37
N GLU A 99 -2.02 2.41 6.20
CA GLU A 99 -0.86 1.54 6.04
C GLU A 99 0.45 2.23 6.45
N TYR A 100 0.59 3.53 6.16
CA TYR A 100 1.73 4.32 6.58
C TYR A 100 1.78 4.48 8.11
N LYS A 101 0.65 4.82 8.74
CA LYS A 101 0.53 4.93 10.20
C LYS A 101 0.82 3.61 10.90
N GLN A 102 0.34 2.50 10.35
CA GLN A 102 0.62 1.16 10.86
C GLN A 102 2.13 0.88 10.87
N ARG A 103 2.80 1.14 9.73
CA ARG A 103 4.23 0.92 9.56
C ARG A 103 5.08 1.79 10.47
N GLN A 104 4.65 3.04 10.72
CA GLN A 104 5.30 3.93 11.68
C GLN A 104 5.19 3.40 13.11
N LYS A 105 4.02 2.91 13.52
CA LYS A 105 3.84 2.28 14.84
C LYS A 105 4.73 1.05 15.00
N GLU A 106 4.74 0.16 14.00
CA GLU A 106 5.60 -1.03 14.02
C GLU A 106 7.09 -0.66 14.14
N TYR A 107 7.52 0.39 13.44
CA TYR A 107 8.89 0.89 13.52
C TYR A 107 9.21 1.49 14.90
N GLU A 108 8.30 2.28 15.47
CA GLU A 108 8.44 2.88 16.79
C GLU A 108 8.50 1.79 17.87
N GLU A 109 7.61 0.81 17.84
CA GLU A 109 7.61 -0.36 18.74
C GLU A 109 8.92 -1.15 18.63
N TYR A 110 9.39 -1.41 17.41
CA TYR A 110 10.69 -2.06 17.19
C TYR A 110 11.84 -1.23 17.77
N ARG A 111 11.84 0.08 17.55
CA ARG A 111 12.87 1.00 18.04
C ARG A 111 12.88 1.07 19.57
N GLU A 112 11.71 1.15 20.21
CA GLU A 112 11.60 1.14 21.66
C GLU A 112 12.06 -0.19 22.26
N HIS A 113 11.65 -1.32 21.67
CA HIS A 113 12.10 -2.64 22.08
C HIS A 113 13.62 -2.77 21.94
N TYR A 114 14.20 -2.31 20.83
CA TYR A 114 15.64 -2.32 20.61
C TYR A 114 16.39 -1.41 21.59
N ASN A 115 15.90 -0.19 21.85
CA ASN A 115 16.50 0.75 22.80
C ASN A 115 16.43 0.22 24.24
N SER A 116 15.31 -0.40 24.62
CA SER A 116 15.13 -1.05 25.93
C SER A 116 16.09 -2.22 26.09
N TYR A 117 16.23 -3.06 25.06
CA TYR A 117 17.18 -4.16 25.06
C TYR A 117 18.64 -3.67 25.11
N SER A 118 18.99 -2.69 24.28
CA SER A 118 20.34 -2.11 24.20
C SER A 118 20.75 -1.41 25.50
N SER A 119 19.85 -0.64 26.10
CA SER A 119 20.11 0.03 27.38
C SER A 119 20.29 -0.95 28.53
N ARG A 120 19.48 -2.02 28.61
CA ARG A 120 19.68 -3.11 29.57
C ARG A 120 21.01 -3.82 29.36
N PHE A 121 21.31 -4.19 28.13
CA PHE A 121 22.57 -4.85 27.76
C PHE A 121 23.82 -4.00 28.08
N SER A 122 23.77 -2.69 27.82
CA SER A 122 24.85 -1.76 28.15
C SER A 122 25.02 -1.54 29.65
N SER A 123 23.92 -1.48 30.40
CA SER A 123 23.94 -1.34 31.86
C SER A 123 24.54 -2.59 32.51
N ASP A 124 24.11 -3.77 32.07
CA ASP A 124 24.58 -5.04 32.62
C ASP A 124 26.07 -5.25 32.33
N ILE A 125 26.55 -4.97 31.11
CA ILE A 125 27.98 -5.09 30.77
C ILE A 125 28.86 -4.09 31.54
N SER A 126 28.41 -2.85 31.72
CA SER A 126 29.19 -1.83 32.43
C SER A 126 29.44 -2.16 33.91
N SER A 127 28.68 -3.10 34.48
CA SER A 127 28.79 -3.57 35.86
C SER A 127 29.65 -4.83 36.02
N ILE A 128 30.07 -5.48 34.93
CA ILE A 128 30.86 -6.70 34.98
C ILE A 128 32.33 -6.35 35.18
N ASN A 129 32.79 -6.43 36.43
CA ASN A 129 34.21 -6.44 36.76
C ASN A 129 34.71 -7.88 36.74
N PHE A 130 35.53 -8.23 35.74
CA PHE A 130 36.29 -9.48 35.74
C PHE A 130 37.55 -9.29 36.58
N ASP A 131 37.79 -10.18 37.55
CA ASP A 131 39.12 -10.29 38.16
C ASP A 131 40.12 -10.94 37.18
N ASP A 132 41.41 -10.86 37.47
CA ASP A 132 42.46 -11.38 36.56
C ASP A 132 42.30 -12.88 36.24
N THR A 133 41.66 -13.67 37.10
CA THR A 133 41.48 -15.12 36.90
C THR A 133 40.28 -15.43 36.00
N THR A 134 39.20 -14.67 36.15
CA THR A 134 37.96 -14.79 35.38
C THR A 134 38.04 -14.13 34.00
N LYS A 135 38.95 -13.18 33.83
CA LYS A 135 39.20 -12.46 32.57
C LYS A 135 39.72 -13.38 31.46
N ASP A 136 40.66 -14.27 31.77
CA ASP A 136 41.22 -15.22 30.80
C ASP A 136 40.18 -16.25 30.36
N ILE A 137 39.39 -16.74 31.32
CA ILE A 137 38.28 -17.66 31.06
C ILE A 137 37.22 -16.97 30.18
N ALA A 138 36.85 -15.72 30.49
CA ALA A 138 35.91 -14.94 29.68
C ALA A 138 36.42 -14.74 28.25
N LYS A 139 37.71 -14.40 28.08
CA LYS A 139 38.35 -14.27 26.75
C LYS A 139 38.28 -15.59 25.96
N GLU A 140 38.47 -16.73 26.62
CA GLU A 140 38.37 -18.04 25.99
C GLU A 140 36.93 -18.35 25.54
N PHE A 141 35.93 -18.13 26.40
CA PHE A 141 34.52 -18.32 26.06
C PHE A 141 34.08 -17.44 24.89
N ILE A 142 34.51 -16.18 24.88
CA ILE A 142 34.21 -15.23 23.80
C ILE A 142 34.82 -15.71 22.48
N LYS A 143 36.10 -16.12 22.49
CA LYS A 143 36.76 -16.69 21.30
C LYS A 143 36.04 -17.92 20.76
N LEU A 144 35.61 -18.82 21.65
CA LEU A 144 34.85 -20.01 21.28
C LEU A 144 33.48 -19.66 20.68
N GLY A 145 32.78 -18.68 21.26
CA GLY A 145 31.51 -18.17 20.75
C GLY A 145 31.64 -17.58 19.35
N PHE A 146 32.64 -16.71 19.12
CA PHE A 146 32.93 -16.16 17.80
C PHE A 146 33.31 -17.25 16.78
N LYS A 147 34.09 -18.25 17.18
CA LYS A 147 34.45 -19.40 16.33
C LYS A 147 33.23 -20.22 15.92
N ALA A 148 32.28 -20.43 16.85
CA ALA A 148 31.04 -21.14 16.56
C ALA A 148 30.14 -20.33 15.60
N MET A 149 30.01 -19.03 15.83
CA MET A 149 29.24 -18.14 14.95
C MET A 149 29.85 -18.03 13.55
N ALA A 150 31.17 -17.87 13.44
CA ALA A 150 31.89 -17.85 12.17
C ALA A 150 31.68 -19.14 11.36
N LYS A 151 31.69 -20.31 12.02
CA LYS A 151 31.38 -21.59 11.35
C LYS A 151 29.94 -21.67 10.87
N LYS A 152 28.98 -21.06 11.58
CA LYS A 152 27.57 -21.09 11.23
C LYS A 152 27.22 -20.11 10.10
N TYR A 153 27.89 -18.96 10.07
CA TYR A 153 27.60 -17.85 9.17
C TYR A 153 28.72 -17.58 8.16
N HIS A 154 29.60 -18.55 7.90
CA HIS A 154 30.65 -18.40 6.90
C HIS A 154 30.02 -18.26 5.52
N PRO A 155 30.40 -17.26 4.71
CA PRO A 155 29.82 -17.04 3.39
C PRO A 155 29.96 -18.26 2.46
N ASP A 156 31.05 -19.03 2.57
CA ASP A 156 31.24 -20.29 1.81
C ASP A 156 30.19 -21.37 2.16
N LEU A 157 29.61 -21.34 3.36
CA LEU A 157 28.59 -22.29 3.82
C LEU A 157 27.17 -21.77 3.58
N THR A 158 26.93 -20.50 3.87
CA THR A 158 25.60 -19.87 3.75
C THR A 158 25.30 -19.41 2.32
N LYS A 159 26.31 -19.29 1.46
CA LYS A 159 26.23 -18.73 0.10
C LYS A 159 25.56 -17.35 0.07
N ASP A 160 25.71 -16.58 1.14
CA ASP A 160 25.22 -15.21 1.26
C ASP A 160 26.31 -14.18 0.96
N ASN A 161 25.96 -12.89 0.96
CA ASN A 161 26.87 -11.79 0.67
C ASN A 161 27.93 -11.53 1.77
N GLY A 162 27.99 -12.38 2.81
CA GLY A 162 28.94 -12.24 3.92
C GLY A 162 28.61 -11.12 4.90
N ASP A 163 27.44 -10.48 4.80
CA ASP A 163 27.08 -9.33 5.64
C ASP A 163 27.00 -9.69 7.13
N LYS A 164 26.52 -10.90 7.44
CA LYS A 164 26.52 -11.43 8.81
C LYS A 164 27.95 -11.66 9.33
N MET A 165 28.87 -12.08 8.47
CA MET A 165 30.27 -12.29 8.84
C MET A 165 30.99 -10.96 9.10
N LYS A 166 30.68 -9.92 8.31
CA LYS A 166 31.18 -8.54 8.55
C LYS A 166 30.74 -8.02 9.92
N LEU A 167 29.45 -8.15 10.24
CA LEU A 167 28.90 -7.78 11.56
C LEU A 167 29.58 -8.55 12.71
N ILE A 168 29.78 -9.85 12.57
CA ILE A 168 30.46 -10.68 13.59
C ILE A 168 31.90 -10.17 13.81
N ASN A 169 32.62 -9.82 12.75
CA ASN A 169 33.98 -9.31 12.85
C ASN A 169 34.04 -7.93 13.53
N GLU A 170 33.13 -7.02 13.19
CA GLU A 170 33.04 -5.70 13.84
C GLU A 170 32.73 -5.80 15.33
N VAL A 171 31.84 -6.72 15.73
CA VAL A 171 31.52 -6.97 17.14
C VAL A 171 32.74 -7.55 17.87
N LYS A 172 33.47 -8.48 17.24
CA LYS A 172 34.68 -9.07 17.80
C LYS A 172 35.75 -8.02 18.10
N GLU A 173 36.01 -7.12 17.15
CA GLU A 173 37.01 -6.05 17.30
C GLU A 173 36.64 -5.09 18.43
N LYS A 174 35.37 -4.69 18.53
CA LYS A 174 34.91 -3.83 19.62
C LYS A 174 35.01 -4.50 20.99
N LEU A 175 34.79 -5.82 21.06
CA LEU A 175 34.84 -6.56 22.33
C LEU A 175 36.28 -6.83 22.80
N GLU A 176 37.21 -7.09 21.86
CA GLU A 176 38.65 -7.22 22.17
C GLU A 176 39.24 -5.93 22.74
N ASN A 177 38.69 -4.77 22.39
CA ASN A 177 39.10 -3.48 22.94
C ASN A 177 38.55 -3.19 24.35
N VAL A 178 37.53 -3.94 24.81
CA VAL A 178 36.89 -3.77 26.13
C VAL A 178 37.44 -4.75 27.16
N LEU A 179 38.05 -5.87 26.74
CA LEU A 179 38.58 -6.96 27.58
C LEU A 179 40.11 -7.03 27.57
#